data_AF-A0A2E7K3V6-F1
#
_entry.id   AF-A0A2E7K3V6-F1
#
_cell.length_a   1.000
_cell.length_b   1.000
_cell.length_c   1.000
_cell.angle_alpha   90.00
_cell.angle_beta   90.00
_cell.angle_gamma   90.00
#
_symmetry.space_group_name_H-M   'P 1'
#
loop_
_entity.id
_entity.type
_entity.pdbx_description
1 polymer ?
#
loop_
_entity_poly.entity_id
_entity_poly.type
_entity_poly.pdbx_seq_one_letter_code
_entity_poly.pdbx_strand_id
1 'polypeptide(L)' 'MLERHPRLKKGLIIGGFILASLIVLLIAAPMFIDGDDIAEKLKQSVAESTGRPVQYGSVSVSLFPSTSISLHDVTIANAP' A
#
# COMPACT_ATOMS: atom_id res chain seq x y z
N MET A 1 7.36 40.49 29.05
CA MET A 1 8.64 39.76 28.97
C MET A 1 8.32 38.27 29.07
N LEU A 2 8.12 37.56 27.95
CA LEU A 2 7.80 36.13 27.97
C LEU A 2 9.07 35.35 28.29
N GLU A 3 9.13 34.74 29.47
CA GLU A 3 10.21 33.81 29.82
C GLU A 3 10.15 32.58 28.90
N ARG A 4 11.18 32.42 28.07
CA ARG A 4 11.35 31.21 27.24
C ARG A 4 11.74 30.06 28.16
N HIS A 5 10.77 29.28 28.64
CA HIS A 5 11.08 28.08 29.41
C HIS A 5 11.75 27.01 28.53
N PRO A 6 13.02 26.64 28.80
CA PRO A 6 13.80 25.75 27.94
C PRO A 6 13.23 24.32 27.88
N ARG A 7 12.42 23.92 28.87
CA ARG A 7 11.73 22.62 28.89
C ARG A 7 10.60 22.52 27.85
N LEU A 8 9.85 23.61 27.63
CA LEU A 8 8.79 23.67 26.60
C LEU A 8 9.38 23.51 25.20
N LYS A 9 10.52 24.14 24.93
CA LYS A 9 11.22 24.01 23.64
C LYS A 9 11.69 22.59 23.36
N LYS A 10 12.27 21.91 24.35
CA LYS A 10 12.70 20.51 24.21
C LYS A 10 11.52 19.58 23.98
N GLY A 11 10.42 19.77 24.72
CA GLY A 11 9.18 19.01 24.53
C GLY A 11 8.59 19.20 23.13
N LEU A 12 8.59 20.44 22.62
CA LEU A 12 8.11 20.73 21.26
C LEU A 12 8.97 20.07 20.19
N ILE A 13 10.30 20.06 20.35
CA ILE A 13 11.22 19.40 19.41
C ILE A 13 11.00 17.88 19.41
N ILE A 14 10.91 17.27 20.59
CA ILE A 14 10.70 15.82 20.71
C ILE A 14 9.33 15.43 20.16
N GLY A 15 8.27 16.15 20.53
CA GLY A 15 6.92 15.92 20.02
C GLY A 15 6.83 16.11 18.51
N GLY A 16 7.46 17.16 17.98
CA GLY A 16 7.54 17.40 16.54
C GLY A 16 8.30 16.31 15.80
N PHE A 17 9.40 15.82 16.35
CA PHE A 17 10.16 14.72 15.77
C PHE A 17 9.34 13.43 15.72
N ILE A 18 8.68 13.05 16.83
CA ILE A 18 7.82 11.86 16.89
C ILE A 18 6.71 11.94 15.83
N LEU A 19 6.03 13.09 15.75
CA LEU A 19 4.95 13.29 14.78
C LEU A 19 5.47 13.21 13.34
N ALA A 20 6.60 13.85 13.04
CA ALA A 20 7.23 13.78 11.73
C ALA A 20 7.62 12.34 11.35
N SER A 21 8.22 11.59 12.29
CA SER A 21 8.56 10.18 12.08
C SER A 21 7.33 9.32 11.80
N LEU A 22 6.22 9.55 12.52
CA LEU A 22 4.96 8.83 12.28
C LEU A 22 4.41 9.12 10.88
N ILE A 23 4.44 10.37 10.43
CA ILE A 23 3.98 10.73 9.08
C ILE A 23 4.84 10.06 8.01
N VAL A 24 6.17 10.07 8.17
CA VAL A 24 7.09 9.40 7.25
C VAL A 24 6.82 7.90 7.19
N LEU A 25 6.59 7.25 8.34
CA LEU A 25 6.23 5.83 8.42
C LEU A 25 4.92 5.53 7.68
N LEU A 26 3.88 6.36 7.85
CA LEU A 26 2.61 6.17 7.15
C LEU A 26 2.74 6.33 5.63
N ILE A 27 3.57 7.26 5.17
CA ILE A 27 3.83 7.46 3.74
C ILE A 27 4.67 6.31 3.17
N ALA A 28 5.61 5.77 3.95
CA ALA A 28 6.46 4.65 3.54
C ALA A 28 5.76 3.29 3.66
N ALA A 29 4.72 3.16 4.49
CA ALA A 29 3.94 1.93 4.67
C ALA A 29 3.56 1.20 3.37
N PRO A 30 3.04 1.87 2.31
CA PRO A 30 2.73 1.21 1.03
C PRO A 30 3.93 0.57 0.33
N MET A 31 5.17 0.99 0.61
CA MET A 31 6.38 0.42 0.00
C MET A 31 6.72 -0.98 0.55
N PHE A 32 6.08 -1.40 1.64
CA PHE A 32 6.28 -2.72 2.26
C PHE A 32 5.21 -3.75 1.86
N ILE A 33 4.29 -3.39 0.95
CA ILE A 33 3.26 -4.30 0.43
C ILE A 33 3.76 -4.91 -0.89
N ASP A 34 3.87 -6.24 -0.94
CA ASP A 34 4.19 -6.95 -2.18
C ASP A 34 2.96 -7.00 -3.10
N GLY A 35 3.13 -6.56 -4.34
CA GLY A 35 2.07 -6.59 -5.34
C GLY A 35 1.69 -8.03 -5.72
N ASP A 36 2.65 -8.95 -5.62
CA ASP A 36 2.48 -10.36 -6.01
C ASP A 36 1.56 -11.10 -5.05
N ASP A 37 1.62 -10.82 -3.74
CA ASP A 37 0.72 -11.42 -2.74
C ASP A 37 -0.75 -11.04 -3.00
N ILE A 38 -0.98 -9.79 -3.41
CA ILE A 38 -2.32 -9.30 -3.77
C ILE A 38 -2.78 -9.96 -5.07
N ALA A 39 -1.87 -10.08 -6.03
CA ALA A 39 -2.11 -10.71 -7.32
C ALA A 39 -2.52 -12.19 -7.17
N GLU A 40 -1.84 -12.93 -6.30
CA GLU A 40 -2.09 -14.35 -6.03
C GLU A 40 -3.48 -14.54 -5.41
N LYS A 41 -3.82 -13.74 -4.40
CA LYS A 41 -5.16 -13.74 -3.79
C LYS A 41 -6.25 -13.37 -4.80
N LEU A 42 -5.98 -12.41 -5.70
CA LEU A 42 -6.92 -12.07 -6.77
C LEU A 42 -7.12 -13.23 -7.75
N LYS A 43 -6.06 -13.96 -8.14
CA LYS A 43 -6.21 -15.17 -8.99
C LYS A 43 -7.19 -16.13 -8.35
N GLN A 44 -6.97 -16.42 -7.07
CA GLN A 44 -7.75 -17.41 -6.35
C GLN A 44 -9.21 -17.00 -6.26
N SER A 45 -9.50 -15.76 -5.86
CA SER A 45 -10.88 -15.26 -5.77
C SER A 45 -11.60 -15.16 -7.11
N VAL A 46 -10.91 -14.75 -8.18
CA VAL A 46 -11.50 -14.68 -9.53
C VAL A 46 -11.75 -16.09 -10.09
N ALA A 47 -10.82 -17.02 -9.89
CA ALA A 47 -10.99 -18.41 -10.31
C ALA A 47 -12.14 -19.09 -9.57
N GLU A 48 -12.25 -18.88 -8.26
CA GLU A 48 -13.38 -19.36 -7.45
C GLU A 48 -14.71 -18.77 -7.91
N SER A 49 -14.76 -17.47 -8.22
CA SER A 49 -16.00 -16.79 -8.62
C SER A 49 -16.43 -17.12 -10.05
N THR A 50 -15.48 -17.34 -10.96
CA THR A 50 -15.76 -17.58 -12.39
C THR A 50 -15.81 -19.08 -12.72
N GLY A 51 -15.35 -19.95 -11.81
CA GLY A 51 -15.21 -21.38 -12.03
C GLY A 51 -14.15 -21.74 -13.09
N ARG A 52 -13.29 -20.79 -13.46
CA ARG A 52 -12.37 -20.90 -14.59
C ARG A 52 -10.97 -20.45 -14.19
N PRO A 53 -9.91 -21.16 -14.64
CA PRO A 53 -8.54 -20.71 -14.40
C PRO A 53 -8.29 -19.39 -15.16
N VAL A 54 -7.84 -18.38 -14.42
CA VAL A 54 -7.47 -17.07 -14.96
C VAL A 54 -5.95 -16.94 -14.91
N GLN A 55 -5.35 -16.64 -16.05
CA GLN A 55 -3.91 -16.38 -16.21
C GLN A 55 -3.71 -14.88 -16.48
N TYR A 56 -2.61 -14.32 -15.99
CA TYR A 56 -2.18 -12.95 -16.28
C TYR A 56 -0.67 -12.91 -16.45
N GLY A 57 -0.17 -11.95 -17.24
CA GLY A 57 1.25 -11.76 -17.48
C GLY A 57 1.95 -10.99 -16.37
N SER A 58 1.35 -9.87 -15.92
CA SER A 58 1.90 -9.07 -14.82
C SER A 58 0.82 -8.36 -14.00
N VAL A 59 1.15 -8.04 -12.75
CA VAL A 59 0.31 -7.24 -11.84
C VAL A 59 1.04 -6.00 -11.40
N SER A 60 0.34 -4.88 -11.46
CA SER A 60 0.79 -3.60 -10.92
C SER A 60 -0.18 -3.16 -9.84
N VAL A 61 0.35 -2.83 -8.67
CA VAL A 61 -0.39 -2.23 -7.57
C VAL A 61 0.12 -0.80 -7.37
N SER A 62 -0.80 0.17 -7.42
CA SER A 62 -0.53 1.55 -7.06
C SER A 62 -1.37 1.91 -5.84
N LEU A 63 -0.73 2.52 -4.84
CA LEU A 63 -1.41 3.00 -3.62
C LEU A 63 -1.45 4.53 -3.55
N PHE A 64 -0.78 5.19 -4.50
CA PHE A 64 -0.70 6.64 -4.60
C PHE A 64 -0.58 7.06 -6.07
N PRO A 65 -1.27 8.12 -6.53
CA PRO A 65 -2.21 8.98 -5.79
C PRO A 65 -3.58 8.32 -5.51
N SER A 66 -3.91 7.23 -6.20
CA SER A 66 -5.12 6.45 -5.98
C SER A 66 -4.78 4.97 -5.80
N THR A 67 -5.59 4.28 -4.99
CA THR A 67 -5.49 2.83 -4.81
C THR A 67 -6.04 2.13 -6.06
N SER A 68 -5.16 1.49 -6.83
CA SER A 68 -5.52 0.69 -8.00
C SER A 68 -4.74 -0.62 -8.05
N ILE A 69 -5.41 -1.64 -8.60
CA ILE A 69 -4.82 -2.93 -8.94
C ILE A 69 -5.07 -3.11 -10.44
N SER A 70 -4.00 -3.33 -11.21
CA SER A 70 -4.06 -3.51 -12.65
C SER A 70 -3.44 -4.84 -13.03
N LEU A 71 -4.22 -5.67 -13.72
CA LEU A 71 -3.78 -6.94 -14.30
C LEU A 71 -3.50 -6.71 -15.79
N HIS A 72 -2.33 -7.12 -16.27
CA HIS A 72 -1.97 -7.09 -17.67
C HIS A 72 -1.96 -8.51 -18.26
N ASP A 73 -2.26 -8.61 -19.55
CA ASP A 73 -2.28 -9.87 -20.31
C ASP A 73 -3.21 -10.94 -19.72
N VAL A 74 -4.41 -10.53 -19.32
CA VAL A 74 -5.41 -11.43 -18.72
C VAL A 74 -5.98 -12.37 -19.78
N THR A 75 -5.78 -13.67 -19.58
CA THR A 75 -6.36 -14.74 -20.40
C THR A 75 -7.33 -15.56 -19.56
N ILE A 76 -8.57 -15.67 -20.02
CA ILE A 76 -9.59 -16.53 -19.42
C ILE A 76 -9.82 -17.70 -20.38
N ALA A 77 -9.36 -18.89 -20.01
CA ALA A 77 -9.46 -20.08 -20.87
C ALA A 77 -10.92 -20.38 -21.21
N ASN A 78 -11.32 -20.33 -22.50
CA ASN A 78 -12.67 -20.72 -22.93
C ASN A 78 -12.87 -22.22 -22.73
N ALA A 79 -14.04 -22.60 -22.21
CA ALA A 79 -14.44 -23.99 -22.26
C ALA A 79 -14.51 -24.42 -23.75
N PRO A 80 -13.99 -25.60 -24.12
CA PRO A 80 -14.23 -26.16 -25.45
C PRO A 80 -15.72 -26.40 -25.70
#